data_AF-A0A257WKG4-F1
#
_entry.id   AF-A0A257WKG4-F1
#
_cell.length_a   1.000
_cell.length_b   1.000
_cell.length_c   1.000
_cell.angle_alpha   90.00
_cell.angle_beta   90.00
_cell.angle_gamma   90.00
#
_symmetry.space_group_name_H-M   'P 1'
#
loop_
_entity.id
_entity.type
_entity.pdbx_description
1 polymer ?
#
loop_
_entity_poly.entity_id
_entity_poly.type
_entity_poly.pdbx_seq_one_letter_code
_entity_poly.pdbx_strand_id
1 'polypeptide(L)'
;MNDITKKTPLKPAKTVRHGAVAASIWKRQSPSGFEYFDFSLSRSWKAKSSGKEGYSSNFFQANEEELSAVVKEASEWIAVQQASLLEGNDDELLV
;
A
#
# COMPACT_ATOMS: atom_id res chain seq x y z
N MET A 1 -2.99 18.58 30.33
CA MET A 1 -2.68 18.77 28.90
C MET A 1 -2.54 17.40 28.27
N ASN A 2 -3.29 17.08 27.22
CA ASN A 2 -3.14 15.80 26.53
C ASN A 2 -2.12 15.97 25.40
N ASP A 3 -0.93 15.41 25.58
CA ASP A 3 0.08 15.30 24.53
C ASP A 3 -0.44 14.36 23.44
N ILE A 4 -1.02 14.93 22.39
CA ILE A 4 -1.31 14.23 21.15
C ILE A 4 0.05 14.00 20.49
N THR A 5 0.67 12.86 20.78
CA THR A 5 1.85 12.37 20.05
C THR A 5 1.51 12.35 18.56
N LYS A 6 2.11 13.27 17.79
CA LYS A 6 2.01 13.29 16.33
C LYS A 6 2.58 11.95 15.82
N LYS A 7 1.69 11.01 15.48
CA LYS A 7 2.08 9.79 14.76
C LYS A 7 2.68 10.25 13.43
N THR A 8 3.98 10.04 13.24
CA THR A 8 4.63 10.24 11.95
C THR A 8 3.82 9.45 10.91
N PRO A 9 3.32 10.07 9.84
CA PRO A 9 2.59 9.34 8.82
C PRO A 9 3.52 8.26 8.27
N LEU A 10 3.11 7.00 8.43
CA LEU A 10 3.80 5.87 7.84
C LEU A 10 3.90 6.14 6.35
N LYS A 11 5.11 6.04 5.79
CA LYS A 11 5.31 6.10 4.35
C LYS A 11 5.04 4.70 3.79
N PRO A 12 4.43 4.60 2.60
CA PRO A 12 4.32 3.30 1.95
C PRO A 12 5.71 2.76 1.64
N ALA A 13 5.90 1.45 1.83
CA ALA A 13 7.12 0.74 1.46
C ALA A 13 7.32 0.78 -0.07
N LYS A 14 6.22 0.73 -0.82
CA LYS A 14 6.20 0.84 -2.28
C LYS A 14 4.87 1.43 -2.72
N THR A 15 4.88 2.20 -3.81
CA THR A 15 3.66 2.58 -4.53
C THR A 15 3.76 2.07 -5.97
N VAL A 16 2.71 1.40 -6.42
CA VAL A 16 2.48 0.99 -7.81
C VAL A 16 1.40 1.91 -8.39
N ARG A 17 1.56 2.39 -9.62
CA ARG A 17 0.61 3.33 -10.25
C ARG A 17 0.44 3.05 -11.74
N HIS A 18 -0.80 2.92 -12.16
CA HIS A 18 -1.23 2.83 -13.57
C HIS A 18 -2.29 3.90 -13.82
N GLY A 19 -1.95 4.90 -14.63
CA GLY A 19 -2.81 6.05 -14.92
C GLY A 19 -3.29 6.77 -13.65
N ALA A 20 -4.61 6.82 -13.47
CA ALA A 20 -5.22 7.47 -12.31
C ALA A 20 -5.23 6.61 -11.04
N VAL A 21 -5.03 5.29 -11.16
CA VAL A 21 -5.13 4.32 -10.07
C VAL A 21 -3.77 3.97 -9.49
N ALA A 22 -3.68 3.85 -8.16
CA ALA A 22 -2.47 3.48 -7.47
C ALA A 22 -2.73 2.51 -6.30
N ALA A 23 -1.82 1.58 -6.08
CA ALA A 23 -1.72 0.75 -4.89
C ALA A 23 -0.54 1.24 -4.03
N SER A 24 -0.82 1.64 -2.79
CA SER A 24 0.19 1.95 -1.79
C SER A 24 0.36 0.74 -0.88
N ILE A 25 1.57 0.17 -0.86
CA ILE A 25 1.94 -1.01 -0.10
C ILE A 25 2.59 -0.57 1.21
N TRP A 26 2.14 -1.13 2.33
CA TRP A 26 2.58 -0.76 3.67
C TRP A 26 3.20 -1.97 4.37
N LYS A 27 4.33 -1.76 5.05
CA LYS A 27 4.87 -2.74 6.00
C LYS A 27 4.19 -2.53 7.34
N ARG A 28 3.63 -3.59 7.92
CA ARG A 28 2.96 -3.57 9.22
C ARG A 28 3.46 -4.71 10.08
N GLN A 29 3.21 -4.60 11.37
CA GLN A 29 3.49 -5.65 12.33
C GLN A 29 2.19 -5.99 13.08
N SER A 30 1.90 -7.27 13.23
CA SER A 30 0.78 -7.73 14.04
C SER A 30 1.08 -7.50 15.53
N PRO A 31 0.06 -7.53 16.41
CA PRO A 31 0.28 -7.52 17.85
C PRO A 31 1.16 -8.68 18.36
N SER A 32 1.22 -9.79 17.62
CA SER A 32 2.07 -10.95 17.93
C SER A 32 3.50 -10.80 17.44
N GLY A 33 3.86 -9.67 16.82
CA GLY A 33 5.21 -9.41 16.31
C GLY A 33 5.46 -9.82 14.85
N PHE A 34 4.49 -10.46 14.18
CA PHE A 34 4.65 -10.91 12.79
C PHE A 34 4.60 -9.72 11.83
N GLU A 35 5.66 -9.54 11.04
CA GLU A 35 5.70 -8.53 9.99
C GLU A 35 4.99 -9.01 8.72
N TYR A 36 4.11 -8.17 8.19
CA TYR A 36 3.37 -8.44 6.96
C TYR A 36 3.26 -7.19 6.10
N PHE A 37 3.01 -7.39 4.81
CA PHE A 37 2.65 -6.32 3.90
C PHE A 37 1.15 -6.33 3.59
N ASP A 38 0.53 -5.16 3.56
CA ASP A 38 -0.81 -4.94 3.00
C ASP A 38 -0.77 -3.82 1.98
N PHE A 39 -1.84 -3.62 1.20
CA PHE A 39 -1.94 -2.48 0.30
C PHE A 39 -3.31 -1.82 0.31
N SER A 40 -3.32 -0.51 0.10
CA SER A 40 -4.52 0.30 -0.08
C SER A 40 -4.59 0.83 -1.51
N LEU A 41 -5.77 0.74 -2.12
CA LEU A 41 -6.02 1.26 -3.47
C LEU A 41 -6.57 2.68 -3.41
N SER A 42 -6.17 3.51 -4.36
CA SER A 42 -6.72 4.86 -4.53
C SER A 42 -6.77 5.25 -6.00
N ARG A 43 -7.73 6.09 -6.35
CA ARG A 43 -7.84 6.73 -7.66
C ARG A 43 -7.72 8.24 -7.50
N SER A 44 -6.80 8.85 -8.23
CA SER A 44 -6.68 10.29 -8.35
C SER A 44 -7.75 10.84 -9.30
N TRP A 45 -8.23 12.05 -9.00
CA TRP A 45 -9.17 12.76 -9.86
C TRP A 45 -8.89 14.25 -9.84
N LYS A 46 -9.29 14.92 -10.92
CA LYS A 46 -9.26 16.37 -11.04
C LYS A 46 -10.58 16.86 -11.62
N ALA A 47 -11.28 17.71 -10.87
CA ALA A 47 -12.52 18.33 -11.32
C ALA A 47 -12.20 19.40 -12.37
N LYS A 48 -12.67 19.19 -13.60
CA LYS A 48 -12.47 20.16 -14.70
C LYS A 48 -13.07 21.53 -14.40
N SER A 49 -14.17 21.59 -13.66
CA SER A 49 -14.91 22.83 -13.37
C SER A 49 -14.28 23.72 -12.30
N SER A 50 -13.61 23.14 -11.31
CA SER A 50 -13.08 23.87 -10.14
C SER A 50 -11.57 23.79 -10.01
N GLY A 51 -10.89 23.02 -10.85
CA GLY A 51 -9.45 22.76 -10.76
C GLY A 51 -9.03 21.93 -9.54
N LYS A 52 -9.96 21.60 -8.63
CA LYS A 52 -9.70 20.78 -7.45
C LYS A 52 -9.26 19.38 -7.84
N GLU A 53 -8.31 18.85 -7.10
CA GLU A 53 -7.84 17.48 -7.24
C GLU A 53 -7.92 16.76 -5.90
N GLY A 54 -7.93 15.43 -5.96
CA GLY A 54 -8.03 14.61 -4.77
C GLY A 54 -7.90 13.13 -5.08
N TYR A 55 -8.15 12.33 -4.05
CA TYR A 55 -8.12 10.87 -4.10
C TYR A 55 -9.49 10.31 -3.73
N SER A 56 -9.80 9.12 -4.23
CA SER A 56 -11.01 8.36 -3.90
C SER A 56 -10.68 6.88 -3.79
N SER A 57 -11.40 6.16 -2.94
CA SER A 57 -11.42 4.70 -2.90
C SER A 57 -12.45 4.09 -3.85
N ASN A 58 -13.16 4.91 -4.64
CA ASN A 58 -14.17 4.47 -5.59
C ASN A 58 -13.63 4.53 -7.02
N PHE A 59 -13.94 3.48 -7.78
CA PHE A 59 -13.45 3.26 -9.14
C PHE A 59 -14.61 3.22 -10.13
N PHE A 60 -14.34 3.57 -11.38
CA PHE A 60 -15.30 3.45 -12.48
C PHE A 60 -15.00 2.19 -13.29
N GLN A 61 -15.97 1.70 -14.07
CA GLN A 61 -15.77 0.55 -14.96
C GLN A 61 -14.58 0.77 -15.92
N ALA A 62 -14.36 1.99 -16.40
CA ALA A 62 -13.22 2.32 -17.28
C ALA A 62 -11.84 2.18 -16.60
N ASN A 63 -11.78 2.03 -15.27
CA ASN A 63 -10.53 1.79 -14.55
C ASN A 63 -10.21 0.29 -14.41
N GLU A 64 -10.98 -0.61 -15.01
CA GLU A 64 -10.82 -2.06 -14.84
C GLU A 64 -9.40 -2.53 -15.15
N GLU A 65 -8.85 -2.17 -16.31
CA GLU A 65 -7.48 -2.54 -16.71
C GLU A 65 -6.43 -1.99 -15.74
N GLU A 66 -6.50 -0.70 -15.39
CA GLU A 66 -5.57 -0.06 -14.46
C GLU A 66 -5.64 -0.69 -13.05
N LEU A 67 -6.86 -1.01 -12.59
CA LEU A 67 -7.12 -1.61 -11.29
C LEU A 67 -6.57 -3.03 -11.22
N SER A 68 -6.84 -3.83 -12.24
CA SER A 68 -6.30 -5.19 -12.38
C SER A 68 -4.78 -5.19 -12.40
N ALA A 69 -4.16 -4.25 -13.14
CA ALA A 69 -2.71 -4.11 -13.22
C ALA A 69 -2.08 -3.75 -11.87
N VAL A 70 -2.58 -2.72 -11.17
CA VAL A 70 -2.00 -2.34 -9.87
C VAL A 70 -2.16 -3.43 -8.82
N VAL A 71 -3.28 -4.16 -8.82
CA VAL A 71 -3.53 -5.25 -7.85
C VAL A 71 -2.57 -6.40 -8.10
N LYS A 72 -2.38 -6.79 -9.37
CA LYS A 72 -1.46 -7.86 -9.74
C LYS A 72 -0.02 -7.52 -9.35
N GLU A 73 0.49 -6.38 -9.78
CA GLU A 73 1.88 -5.97 -9.50
C GLU A 73 2.12 -5.75 -8.00
N ALA A 74 1.16 -5.19 -7.26
CA ALA A 74 1.29 -5.06 -5.81
C ALA A 74 1.32 -6.43 -5.12
N SER A 75 0.48 -7.36 -5.56
CA SER A 75 0.43 -8.72 -4.99
C SER A 75 1.71 -9.50 -5.30
N GLU A 76 2.23 -9.40 -6.52
CA GLU A 76 3.51 -10.01 -6.92
C GLU A 76 4.67 -9.44 -6.09
N TRP A 77 4.71 -8.12 -5.92
CA TRP A 77 5.72 -7.49 -5.07
C TRP A 77 5.64 -7.98 -3.62
N ILE A 78 4.43 -8.05 -3.04
CA ILE A 78 4.24 -8.55 -1.68
C ILE A 78 4.68 -10.01 -1.56
N ALA A 79 4.34 -10.87 -2.52
CA ALA A 79 4.73 -12.27 -2.49
C ALA A 79 6.26 -12.43 -2.42
N VAL A 80 7.00 -11.65 -3.23
CA VAL A 80 8.47 -11.65 -3.21
C VAL A 80 9.00 -11.15 -1.87
N GLN A 81 8.50 -10.01 -1.38
CA GLN A 81 9.03 -9.40 -0.15
C GLN A 81 8.67 -10.18 1.11
N GLN A 82 7.48 -10.78 1.14
CA GLN A 82 7.04 -11.60 2.28
C GLN A 82 7.86 -12.88 2.37
N ALA A 83 8.24 -13.50 1.24
CA ALA A 83 9.13 -14.65 1.23
C ALA A 83 10.49 -14.30 1.85
N SER A 84 11.09 -13.16 1.45
CA SER A 84 12.37 -12.70 2.03
C SER A 84 12.28 -12.39 3.54
N LEU A 85 11.14 -11.89 4.03
CA LEU A 85 10.94 -11.66 5.47
C LEU A 85 10.89 -12.97 6.28
N LEU A 86 10.32 -14.04 5.71
CA LEU A 86 10.25 -15.33 6.38
C LEU A 86 11.64 -15.98 6.46
N GLU A 87 12.39 -15.96 5.35
CA GLU A 87 13.76 -16.50 5.30
C GLU A 87 14.70 -15.80 6.29
N GLY A 88 14.56 -14.49 6.48
CA GLY A 88 15.40 -13.73 7.43
C GLY A 88 15.08 -13.97 8.91
N ASN A 89 13.89 -14.48 9.25
CA ASN A 89 13.51 -14.76 10.65
C ASN A 89 13.96 -16.15 11.10
N ASP A 90 14.15 -17.10 10.19
CA ASP A 90 14.56 -18.47 10.53
C ASP A 90 16.04 -18.53 10.99
N ASP A 91 16.88 -17.60 10.53
CA ASP A 91 18.28 -17.50 10.97
C ASP A 91 18.45 -16.98 12.42
N GLU A 92 17.45 -16.26 12.97
CA GLU A 92 17.52 -15.69 14.33
C GLU A 92 17.15 -16.70 15.43
N LEU A 93 16.61 -17.88 15.05
CA LEU A 93 16.18 -18.95 15.97
C LEU A 93 17.21 -20.08 16.14
N LEU A 94 18.42 -19.93 15.57
CA LEU A 94 19.52 -20.92 15.64
C LEU A 94 20.68 -20.53 16.59
N VAL A 95 20.43 -19.69 17.60
CA VAL A 95 21.42 -19.33 18.64
C VAL A 95 21.08 -19.95 19.99
#